data_AF-A0A958V124-F1
#
_entry.id   AF-A0A958V124-F1
#
_cell.length_a   1.000
_cell.length_b   1.000
_cell.length_c   1.000
_cell.angle_alpha   90.00
_cell.angle_beta   90.00
_cell.angle_gamma   90.00
#
_symmetry.space_group_name_H-M   'P 1'
#
loop_
_entity.id
_entity.type
_entity.pdbx_description
1 polymer ?
#
loop_
_entity_poly.entity_id
_entity_poly.type
_entity_poly.pdbx_seq_one_letter_code
_entity_poly.pdbx_strand_id
1 'polypeptide(L)'
;KEQNEKEMPFIARRILQGLFFTQDTDEQALYGNAFRWIASSDNLVGTQALVDDFVDKANRYKRFGADAIIRQMLQQVLMAKQQLNSPNKDQLIEIVNKGIASIK
;
A
#
# COMPACT_ATOMS: atom_id res chain seq x y z
N LYS A 1 8.42 -7.83 -18.19
CA LYS A 1 7.81 -8.32 -16.92
C LYS A 1 8.73 -8.03 -15.72
N GLU A 2 10.02 -8.37 -15.76
CA GLU A 2 10.96 -8.13 -14.64
C GLU A 2 11.25 -6.66 -14.29
N GLN A 3 11.19 -5.72 -15.26
CA GLN A 3 11.46 -4.30 -14.99
C GLN A 3 10.43 -3.66 -14.04
N ASN A 4 9.15 -4.02 -14.18
CA ASN A 4 8.08 -3.43 -13.37
C ASN A 4 8.15 -3.88 -11.90
N GLU A 5 8.63 -5.10 -11.63
CA GLU A 5 8.78 -5.59 -10.25
C GLU A 5 9.88 -4.85 -9.47
N LYS A 6 10.93 -4.37 -10.15
CA LYS A 6 12.00 -3.57 -9.54
C LYS A 6 11.57 -2.15 -9.21
N GLU A 7 10.64 -1.59 -9.97
CA GLU A 7 10.11 -0.24 -9.76
C GLU A 7 8.95 -0.21 -8.75
N MET A 8 8.32 -1.36 -8.49
CA MET A 8 7.18 -1.45 -7.58
C MET A 8 7.42 -0.81 -6.20
N PRO A 9 8.57 -1.00 -5.52
CA PRO A 9 8.83 -0.35 -4.24
C PRO A 9 8.92 1.18 -4.35
N PHE A 10 9.42 1.70 -5.47
CA PHE A 10 9.52 3.13 -5.72
C PHE A 10 8.14 3.75 -5.95
N ILE A 11 7.28 3.07 -6.72
CA ILE A 11 5.89 3.47 -6.96
C ILE A 11 5.08 3.40 -5.67
N ALA A 12 5.27 2.34 -4.86
CA ALA A 12 4.56 2.12 -3.60
C ALA A 12 4.68 3.31 -2.62
N ARG A 13 5.85 3.93 -2.52
CA ARG A 13 6.10 5.08 -1.64
C ARG A 13 5.41 6.38 -2.08
N ARG A 14 4.88 6.41 -3.30
CA ARG A 14 4.24 7.59 -3.90
C ARG A 14 2.71 7.48 -3.98
N ILE A 15 2.13 6.32 -3.63
CA ILE A 15 0.70 6.08 -3.72
C ILE A 15 -0.12 7.16 -3.00
N LEU A 16 0.20 7.45 -1.73
CA LEU A 16 -0.55 8.46 -0.98
C LEU A 16 -0.36 9.86 -1.56
N GLN A 17 0.82 10.16 -2.12
CA GLN A 17 1.09 11.46 -2.77
C GLN A 17 0.16 11.66 -3.96
N GLY A 18 0.12 10.68 -4.87
CA GLY A 18 -0.67 10.75 -6.07
C GLY A 18 -2.17 10.54 -5.88
N LEU A 19 -2.60 9.90 -4.79
CA LEU A 19 -4.04 9.75 -4.49
C LEU A 19 -4.63 10.98 -3.79
N PHE A 20 -3.88 11.63 -2.90
CA PHE A 20 -4.45 12.62 -1.97
C PHE A 20 -3.88 14.03 -2.10
N PHE A 21 -2.72 14.22 -2.75
CA PHE A 21 -2.02 15.51 -2.77
C PHE A 21 -1.90 16.14 -4.17
N THR A 22 -2.59 15.57 -5.17
CA THR A 22 -2.73 16.15 -6.51
C THR A 22 -4.20 16.50 -6.77
N GLN A 23 -4.43 17.51 -7.61
CA GLN A 23 -5.76 17.89 -8.10
C GLN A 23 -6.08 17.26 -9.46
N ASP A 24 -5.09 16.64 -10.10
CA ASP A 24 -5.25 15.99 -11.40
C ASP A 24 -5.94 14.63 -11.24
N THR A 25 -7.13 14.50 -11.84
CA THR A 25 -7.95 13.28 -11.74
C THR A 25 -7.36 12.10 -12.48
N ASP A 26 -6.61 12.34 -13.56
CA ASP A 26 -5.95 11.28 -14.33
C ASP A 26 -4.75 10.74 -13.54
N GLU A 27 -4.02 11.63 -12.88
CA GLU A 27 -2.95 11.25 -11.95
C GLU A 27 -3.53 10.42 -10.78
N GLN A 28 -4.62 10.87 -10.15
CA GLN A 28 -5.29 10.10 -9.09
C GLN A 28 -5.73 8.71 -9.57
N ALA A 29 -6.31 8.62 -10.77
CA ALA A 29 -6.72 7.35 -11.35
C ALA A 29 -5.52 6.42 -11.61
N LEU A 30 -4.40 6.96 -12.10
CA LEU A 30 -3.16 6.23 -12.32
C LEU A 30 -2.61 5.66 -10.99
N TYR A 31 -2.56 6.47 -9.93
CA TYR A 31 -2.10 5.99 -8.63
C TYR A 31 -3.10 5.04 -7.97
N GLY A 32 -4.40 5.16 -8.25
CA GLY A 32 -5.40 4.17 -7.86
C GLY A 32 -5.18 2.82 -8.53
N ASN A 33 -4.82 2.80 -9.81
CA ASN A 33 -4.41 1.59 -10.53
C ASN A 33 -3.13 1.00 -9.93
N ALA A 34 -2.12 1.84 -9.65
CA ALA A 34 -0.87 1.40 -9.05
C ALA A 34 -1.09 0.79 -7.66
N PHE A 35 -1.95 1.39 -6.83
CA PHE A 35 -2.33 0.85 -5.53
C PHE A 35 -2.93 -0.55 -5.67
N ARG A 36 -3.93 -0.72 -6.55
CA ARG A 36 -4.56 -2.04 -6.79
C ARG A 36 -3.54 -3.08 -7.26
N TRP A 37 -2.68 -2.70 -8.18
CA TRP A 37 -1.64 -3.59 -8.71
C TRP A 37 -0.67 -4.07 -7.62
N ILE A 38 -0.20 -3.16 -6.74
CA ILE A 38 0.68 -3.53 -5.62
C ILE A 38 -0.09 -4.39 -4.60
N ALA A 39 -1.33 -4.00 -4.27
CA ALA A 39 -2.17 -4.73 -3.33
C ALA A 39 -2.37 -6.20 -3.75
N SER A 40 -2.62 -6.45 -5.04
CA SER A 40 -2.81 -7.81 -5.59
C SER A 40 -1.52 -8.50 -6.04
N SER A 41 -0.34 -7.91 -5.82
CA SER A 41 0.95 -8.54 -6.17
C SER A 41 1.46 -9.45 -5.05
N ASP A 42 2.31 -10.41 -5.38
CA ASP A 42 3.07 -11.21 -4.40
C ASP A 42 4.49 -10.65 -4.14
N ASN A 43 4.74 -9.40 -4.54
CA ASN A 43 6.04 -8.76 -4.34
C ASN A 43 6.19 -8.28 -2.88
N LEU A 44 7.10 -8.93 -2.15
CA LEU A 44 7.38 -8.63 -0.75
C LEU A 44 7.93 -7.21 -0.56
N VAL A 45 8.90 -6.79 -1.40
CA VAL A 45 9.56 -5.50 -1.26
C VAL A 45 8.59 -4.35 -1.56
N GLY A 46 7.75 -4.50 -2.57
CA GLY A 46 6.70 -3.55 -2.92
C GLY A 46 5.63 -3.45 -1.84
N THR A 47 5.20 -4.59 -1.27
CA THR A 47 4.24 -4.62 -0.16
C THR A 47 4.80 -3.97 1.10
N GLN A 48 6.05 -4.29 1.47
CA GLN A 48 6.71 -3.66 2.61
C GLN A 48 6.84 -2.15 2.41
N ALA A 49 7.28 -1.70 1.24
CA ALA A 49 7.41 -0.28 0.92
C ALA A 49 6.08 0.46 0.97
N LEU A 50 4.98 -0.17 0.53
CA LEU A 50 3.64 0.40 0.65
C LEU A 50 3.22 0.54 2.11
N VAL A 51 3.37 -0.54 2.89
CA VAL A 51 2.95 -0.59 4.29
C VAL A 51 3.75 0.39 5.14
N ASP A 52 5.06 0.46 4.97
CA ASP A 52 5.93 1.39 5.71
C ASP A 52 5.54 2.85 5.45
N ASP A 53 5.34 3.23 4.19
CA ASP A 53 4.91 4.58 3.81
C ASP A 53 3.53 4.93 4.38
N PHE A 54 2.62 3.95 4.36
CA PHE A 54 1.27 4.11 4.91
C PHE A 54 1.31 4.29 6.43
N VAL A 55 2.08 3.49 7.15
CA VAL A 55 2.23 3.60 8.61
C VAL A 55 2.87 4.92 9.00
N ASP A 56 3.93 5.36 8.30
CA ASP A 56 4.55 6.67 8.56
C ASP A 56 3.53 7.80 8.39
N LYS A 57 2.82 7.83 7.25
CA LYS A 57 1.86 8.89 6.94
C LYS A 57 0.61 8.84 7.82
N ALA A 58 0.12 7.67 8.19
CA ALA A 58 -0.98 7.51 9.14
C ALA A 58 -0.65 8.14 10.48
N ASN A 59 0.53 7.83 11.02
CA ASN A 59 0.99 8.37 12.28
C ASN A 59 1.28 9.87 12.19
N ARG A 60 1.95 10.32 11.12
CA ARG A 60 2.32 11.72 10.89
C ARG A 60 1.11 12.63 10.75
N TYR A 61 0.09 12.18 10.01
CA TYR A 61 -1.10 12.98 9.69
C TYR A 61 -2.33 12.57 10.50
N LYS A 62 -2.13 11.87 11.63
CA LYS A 62 -3.21 11.40 12.51
C LYS A 62 -4.19 12.50 12.93
N ARG A 63 -3.68 13.70 13.25
CA ARG A 63 -4.51 14.88 13.59
C ARG A 63 -5.51 15.29 12.50
N PHE A 64 -5.33 14.81 11.27
CA PHE A 64 -6.19 15.05 10.12
C PHE A 64 -7.04 13.83 9.74
N GLY A 65 -7.04 12.76 10.55
CA GLY A 65 -7.80 11.53 10.30
C GLY A 65 -7.17 10.56 9.31
N ALA A 66 -5.90 10.74 8.96
CA ALA A 66 -5.20 9.86 8.02
C ALA A 66 -5.10 8.42 8.53
N ASP A 67 -5.04 8.22 9.84
CA ASP A 67 -5.00 6.90 10.47
C ASP A 67 -6.23 6.04 10.14
N ALA A 68 -7.44 6.61 10.22
CA ALA A 68 -8.66 5.89 9.89
C ALA A 68 -8.70 5.49 8.40
N ILE A 69 -8.40 6.44 7.51
CA ILE A 69 -8.41 6.21 6.06
C ILE A 69 -7.36 5.16 5.67
N ILE A 70 -6.13 5.32 6.17
CA ILE A 70 -5.04 4.41 5.84
C ILE A 70 -5.26 3.01 6.42
N ARG A 71 -5.83 2.88 7.63
CA ARG A 71 -6.24 1.57 8.17
C ARG A 71 -7.24 0.90 7.23
N GLN A 72 -8.23 1.62 6.73
CA GLN A 72 -9.20 1.06 5.77
C GLN A 72 -8.51 0.63 4.46
N MET A 73 -7.56 1.41 3.96
CA MET A 73 -6.80 1.02 2.76
C MET A 73 -5.92 -0.21 3.01
N LEU A 74 -5.23 -0.30 4.15
CA LEU A 74 -4.45 -1.48 4.52
C LEU A 74 -5.32 -2.73 4.71
N GLN A 75 -6.57 -2.58 5.19
CA GLN A 75 -7.53 -3.68 5.22
C GLN A 75 -7.85 -4.18 3.80
N GLN A 76 -7.97 -3.30 2.80
CA GLN A 76 -8.14 -3.72 1.40
C GLN A 76 -6.90 -4.47 0.88
N VAL A 77 -5.70 -4.02 1.25
CA VAL A 77 -4.46 -4.73 0.91
C VAL A 77 -4.46 -6.12 1.54
N LEU A 78 -4.82 -6.24 2.82
CA LEU A 78 -4.90 -7.51 3.54
C LEU A 78 -5.85 -8.49 2.84
N MET A 79 -7.05 -8.03 2.49
CA MET A 79 -8.02 -8.84 1.76
C MET A 79 -7.44 -9.30 0.41
N ALA A 80 -6.76 -8.43 -0.32
CA ALA A 80 -6.11 -8.80 -1.58
C ALA A 80 -5.01 -9.85 -1.37
N LYS A 81 -4.19 -9.73 -0.31
CA LYS A 81 -3.15 -10.73 0.01
C LYS A 81 -3.76 -12.09 0.37
N GLN A 82 -4.88 -12.11 1.08
CA GLN A 82 -5.56 -13.36 1.45
C GLN A 82 -6.06 -14.16 0.24
N GLN A 83 -6.33 -13.49 -0.88
CA GLN A 83 -6.77 -14.13 -2.13
C GLN A 83 -5.62 -14.61 -3.03
N LEU A 84 -4.36 -14.36 -2.66
CA LEU A 84 -3.22 -14.78 -3.48
C LEU A 84 -3.06 -16.30 -3.49
N ASN A 85 -2.64 -16.82 -4.63
CA ASN A 85 -2.14 -18.19 -4.75
C ASN A 85 -0.62 -18.15 -4.98
N SER A 86 0.12 -17.73 -3.95
CA SER A 86 1.59 -17.59 -4.00
C SER A 86 2.24 -18.20 -2.74
N PRO A 87 3.42 -18.82 -2.85
CA PRO A 87 4.09 -19.46 -1.71
C PRO A 87 4.46 -18.50 -0.58
N ASN A 88 4.55 -17.20 -0.84
CA ASN A 88 4.88 -16.18 0.17
C ASN A 88 3.65 -15.44 0.72
N LYS A 89 2.43 -15.93 0.45
CA LYS A 89 1.18 -15.31 0.90
C LYS A 89 1.18 -14.98 2.38
N ASP A 90 1.57 -15.92 3.23
CA ASP A 90 1.51 -15.74 4.68
C ASP A 90 2.46 -14.64 5.17
N GLN A 91 3.64 -14.52 4.53
CA GLN A 91 4.58 -13.43 4.80
C GLN A 91 3.98 -12.07 4.39
N LEU A 92 3.31 -11.98 3.24
CA LEU A 92 2.64 -10.76 2.79
C LEU A 92 1.52 -10.35 3.76
N ILE A 93 0.72 -11.32 4.22
CA ILE A 93 -0.33 -11.09 5.23
C ILE A 93 0.26 -10.58 6.54
N GLU A 94 1.36 -11.19 6.99
CA GLU A 94 2.06 -10.79 8.22
C GLU A 94 2.57 -9.35 8.15
N ILE A 95 3.18 -8.95 7.02
CA ILE A 95 3.64 -7.57 6.79
C ILE A 95 2.48 -6.58 6.97
N VAL A 96 1.33 -6.85 6.34
CA VAL A 96 0.18 -5.95 6.39
C VAL A 96 -0.43 -5.90 7.80
N ASN A 97 -0.58 -7.04 8.47
CA ASN A 97 -1.11 -7.10 9.84
C ASN A 97 -0.22 -6.33 10.84
N LYS A 98 1.10 -6.52 10.76
CA LYS A 98 2.06 -5.76 11.58
C LYS A 98 1.98 -4.26 11.30
N GLY A 99 1.83 -3.87 10.03
CA GLY A 99 1.63 -2.48 9.64
C GLY A 99 0.38 -1.87 10.30
N ILE A 100 -0.77 -2.52 10.16
CA ILE A 100 -2.04 -2.07 10.76
C ILE A 100 -1.91 -1.93 12.28
N ALA A 101 -1.28 -2.90 12.94
CA ALA A 101 -1.06 -2.88 14.39
C ALA A 101 -0.10 -1.76 14.84
N SER A 102 0.79 -1.29 13.96
CA SER A 102 1.81 -0.26 14.25
C SER A 102 1.29 1.17 14.07
N ILE A 103 0.11 1.37 13.48
CA ILE A 103 -0.55 2.68 13.46
C ILE A 103 -1.03 2.98 14.88
N LYS A 104 -0.62 4.12 15.43
CA LYS A 104 -0.89 4.55 16.81
C LYS A 104 -2.24 5.25 16.94
#